data_AF-A0A6J8DIU9-F1
#
_entry.id   AF-A0A6J8DIU9-F1
#
_cell.length_a   1.000
_cell.length_b   1.000
_cell.length_c   1.000
_cell.angle_alpha   90.00
_cell.angle_beta   90.00
_cell.angle_gamma   90.00
#
_symmetry.space_group_name_H-M   'P 1'
#
loop_
_entity.id
_entity.type
_entity.pdbx_description
1 polymer ?
#
loop_
_entity_poly.entity_id
_entity_poly.type
_entity_poly.pdbx_seq_one_letter_code
_entity_poly.pdbx_strand_id
1 'polypeptide(L)'
;MVLVILLCIAVDHSFRCETIDQHNTVCFFNSKCRCWTDQDLRHVDCSNANMTDIPNFPPKTDILNINSNYIEVLQNNTFENLTNLLELDLSHNRLIRIELNAFLGLGKLQKLSLEANRLNYTKESFDTAVLNPLKSLLVLNVKHQEILNILPGKMIRKLHYLRNLKTDLVSSTEGVAFGKEFSSFAHLTLLKAGTCKLEMGNNNTFIYLPNLEIIHLSGCTISQFGKGCIFVT
;
A
#
# COMPACT_ATOMS: atom_id res chain seq x y z
N MET A 1 -24.93 16.35 17.45
CA MET A 1 -24.25 17.17 18.48
C MET A 1 -23.16 16.33 19.09
N VAL A 2 -21.89 16.55 18.69
CA VAL A 2 -20.76 15.88 19.33
C VAL A 2 -20.49 16.59 20.65
N LEU A 3 -20.52 15.85 21.76
CA LEU A 3 -20.21 16.37 23.08
C LEU A 3 -18.68 16.58 23.14
N VAL A 4 -18.22 17.82 22.91
CA VAL A 4 -16.83 18.19 23.17
C VAL A 4 -16.70 18.31 24.69
N ILE A 5 -16.15 17.28 25.34
CA ILE A 5 -15.82 17.38 26.77
C ILE A 5 -14.57 18.26 26.86
N LEU A 6 -14.78 19.55 27.10
CA LEU A 6 -13.71 20.50 27.40
C LEU A 6 -13.30 20.34 28.85
N LEU A 7 -12.07 19.89 29.09
CA LEU A 7 -11.45 19.95 30.42
C LEU A 7 -10.76 21.31 30.53
N CYS A 8 -11.49 22.31 31.03
CA CYS A 8 -10.96 23.65 31.24
C CYS A 8 -10.26 23.68 32.61
N ILE A 9 -8.93 23.78 32.64
CA ILE A 9 -8.14 23.93 33.87
C ILE A 9 -7.88 25.43 34.07
N ALA A 10 -8.21 25.95 35.26
CA ALA A 10 -7.89 27.33 35.61
C ALA A 10 -6.39 27.43 35.97
N VAL A 11 -5.62 28.19 35.20
CA VAL A 11 -4.21 28.51 35.51
C VAL A 11 -4.02 30.01 35.33
N ASP A 12 -3.62 30.70 36.40
CA ASP A 12 -3.28 32.13 36.45
C ASP A 12 -4.23 33.05 35.65
N HIS A 13 -5.42 33.30 36.21
CA HIS A 13 -6.42 34.24 35.70
C HIS A 13 -6.84 34.05 34.22
N SER A 14 -6.49 32.92 33.61
CA SER A 14 -6.87 32.56 32.25
C SER A 14 -7.51 31.17 32.22
N PHE A 15 -8.57 31.01 31.42
CA PHE A 15 -9.11 29.71 31.06
C PHE A 15 -8.42 29.27 29.78
N ARG A 16 -7.52 28.27 29.85
CA ARG A 16 -7.10 27.51 28.69
C ARG A 16 -8.00 26.29 28.57
N CYS A 17 -8.79 26.25 27.51
CA CYS A 17 -9.52 25.06 27.12
C CYS A 17 -8.70 24.38 26.01
N GLU A 18 -8.07 23.26 26.33
CA GLU A 18 -7.42 22.40 25.34
C GLU A 18 -8.47 21.47 24.73
N THR A 19 -8.45 21.31 23.41
CA THR A 19 -9.21 20.28 22.71
C THR A 19 -8.66 18.92 23.13
N ILE A 20 -9.45 18.09 23.82
CA ILE A 20 -9.12 16.67 23.96
C ILE A 20 -9.16 16.09 22.54
N ASP A 21 -7.99 15.82 21.97
CA ASP A 21 -7.90 15.08 20.71
C ASP A 21 -8.51 13.68 20.93
N GLN A 22 -9.76 13.51 20.51
CA GLN A 22 -10.41 12.19 20.46
C GLN A 22 -9.67 11.20 19.52
N HIS A 23 -8.67 11.69 18.78
CA HIS A 23 -7.81 10.99 17.84
C HIS A 23 -6.56 10.33 18.47
N ASN A 24 -6.36 10.43 19.78
CA ASN A 24 -5.08 10.07 20.39
C ASN A 24 -5.21 9.17 21.63
N THR A 25 -6.24 8.32 21.67
CA THR A 25 -6.39 7.36 22.77
C THR A 25 -5.38 6.23 22.62
N VAL A 26 -4.63 5.95 23.69
CA VAL A 26 -3.70 4.82 23.72
C VAL A 26 -4.47 3.51 23.54
N CYS A 27 -4.04 2.66 22.61
CA CYS A 27 -4.66 1.35 22.43
C CYS A 27 -4.39 0.44 23.64
N PHE A 28 -5.41 -0.29 24.10
CA PHE A 28 -5.30 -1.15 25.29
C PHE A 28 -4.22 -2.25 25.17
N PHE A 29 -3.91 -2.68 23.95
CA PHE A 29 -2.95 -3.77 23.69
C PHE A 29 -1.52 -3.27 23.46
N ASN A 30 -1.30 -1.97 23.24
CA ASN A 30 0.02 -1.40 22.98
C ASN A 30 0.06 0.10 23.28
N SER A 31 0.93 0.49 24.22
CA SER A 31 1.05 1.88 24.70
C SER A 31 1.60 2.86 23.65
N LYS A 32 2.27 2.36 22.61
CA LYS A 32 2.78 3.15 21.50
C LYS A 32 1.76 3.34 20.38
N CYS A 33 0.69 2.55 20.35
CA CYS A 33 -0.35 2.68 19.35
C CYS A 33 -1.44 3.67 19.79
N ARG A 34 -2.15 4.22 18.81
CA ARG A 34 -3.30 5.11 18.96
C ARG A 34 -4.52 4.52 18.28
N CYS A 35 -5.64 4.61 18.96
CA CYS A 35 -6.91 4.05 18.54
C CYS A 35 -7.97 5.14 18.64
N TRP A 36 -8.76 5.32 17.58
CA TRP A 36 -9.87 6.27 17.57
C TRP A 36 -10.95 5.83 16.57
N THR A 37 -12.07 6.54 16.61
CA THR A 37 -13.15 6.39 15.63
C THR A 37 -13.34 7.72 14.92
N ASP A 38 -13.31 7.71 13.59
CA ASP A 38 -13.66 8.86 12.75
C ASP A 38 -14.64 8.41 11.67
N GLN A 39 -15.73 9.17 11.47
CA GLN A 39 -16.81 8.82 10.53
C GLN A 39 -17.27 7.35 10.60
N ASP A 40 -17.44 6.82 11.81
CA ASP A 40 -17.80 5.42 12.11
C ASP A 40 -16.73 4.36 11.72
N LEU A 41 -15.58 4.78 11.20
CA LEU A 41 -14.44 3.92 10.91
C LEU A 41 -13.52 3.84 12.13
N ARG A 42 -13.05 2.64 12.43
CA ARG A 42 -12.12 2.38 13.55
C ARG A 42 -10.70 2.38 13.03
N HIS A 43 -9.92 3.32 13.55
CA HIS A 43 -8.53 3.49 13.22
C HIS A 43 -7.65 2.88 14.30
N VAL A 44 -6.60 2.19 13.86
CA VAL A 44 -5.50 1.71 14.68
C VAL A 44 -4.21 2.18 14.03
N ASP A 45 -3.51 3.10 14.69
CA ASP A 45 -2.21 3.60 14.26
C ASP A 45 -1.12 3.12 15.23
N CYS A 46 -0.24 2.29 14.72
CA CYS A 46 0.94 1.76 15.37
C CYS A 46 2.21 2.13 14.58
N SER A 47 2.18 3.21 13.80
CA SER A 47 3.33 3.70 13.09
C SER A 47 4.47 4.05 14.04
N ASN A 48 5.72 3.75 13.66
CA ASN A 48 6.92 4.04 14.46
C ASN A 48 6.87 3.46 15.89
N ALA A 49 6.17 2.34 16.10
CA ALA A 49 6.06 1.69 17.41
C ALA A 49 7.27 0.78 17.76
N ASN A 50 8.27 0.70 16.87
CA ASN A 50 9.42 -0.24 16.94
C ASN A 50 8.98 -1.71 16.96
N MET A 51 7.92 -2.05 16.21
CA MET A 51 7.41 -3.41 16.16
C MET A 51 8.27 -4.30 15.26
N THR A 52 8.64 -5.48 15.77
CA THR A 52 9.20 -6.59 14.98
C THR A 52 8.14 -7.62 14.62
N ASP A 53 7.18 -7.79 15.53
CA ASP A 53 6.08 -8.75 15.43
C ASP A 53 4.73 -8.03 15.40
N ILE A 54 3.75 -8.67 14.75
CA ILE A 54 2.39 -8.14 14.64
C ILE A 54 1.51 -8.75 15.74
N PRO A 55 0.93 -7.95 16.65
CA PRO A 55 0.00 -8.43 17.66
C PRO A 55 -1.39 -8.65 17.06
N ASN A 56 -2.26 -9.31 17.83
CA ASN A 56 -3.67 -9.41 17.48
C ASN A 56 -4.34 -8.03 17.60
N PHE A 57 -4.74 -7.46 16.47
CA PHE A 57 -5.51 -6.22 16.43
C PHE A 57 -6.99 -6.45 16.71
N PRO A 58 -7.74 -5.40 17.11
CA PRO A 58 -9.19 -5.50 17.29
C PRO A 58 -9.89 -5.94 15.99
N PRO A 59 -10.76 -6.98 16.00
CA PRO A 59 -11.38 -7.52 14.78
C PRO A 59 -12.25 -6.54 13.97
N LYS A 60 -12.72 -5.47 14.62
CA LYS A 60 -13.55 -4.42 14.00
C LYS A 60 -12.72 -3.26 13.44
N THR A 61 -11.40 -3.41 13.30
CA THR A 61 -10.54 -2.38 12.72
C THR A 61 -10.87 -2.19 11.24
N ASP A 62 -11.09 -0.95 10.81
CA ASP A 62 -11.36 -0.58 9.43
C ASP A 62 -10.11 -0.01 8.74
N ILE A 63 -9.28 0.72 9.49
CA ILE A 63 -8.05 1.35 9.00
C ILE A 63 -6.90 0.98 9.94
N LEU A 64 -5.87 0.33 9.40
CA LEU A 64 -4.70 -0.12 10.14
C LEU A 64 -3.42 0.47 9.54
N ASN A 65 -2.72 1.27 10.35
CA ASN A 65 -1.40 1.80 10.02
C ASN A 65 -0.35 1.14 10.91
N ILE A 66 0.54 0.34 10.31
CA ILE A 66 1.70 -0.29 10.96
C ILE A 66 2.99 0.05 10.22
N ASN A 67 3.01 1.20 9.54
CA ASN A 67 4.15 1.66 8.77
C ASN A 67 5.35 2.03 9.66
N SER A 68 6.52 2.19 9.04
CA SER A 68 7.74 2.67 9.74
C SER A 68 8.11 1.82 10.97
N ASN A 69 7.96 0.50 10.85
CA ASN A 69 8.33 -0.47 11.87
C ASN A 69 9.47 -1.38 11.35
N TYR A 70 9.78 -2.45 12.07
CA TYR A 70 10.88 -3.38 11.78
C TYR A 70 10.38 -4.78 11.44
N ILE A 71 9.18 -4.88 10.86
CA ILE A 71 8.56 -6.17 10.53
C ILE A 71 9.25 -6.77 9.30
N GLU A 72 9.69 -8.01 9.41
CA GLU A 72 10.44 -8.72 8.35
C GLU A 72 9.61 -9.80 7.63
N VAL A 73 8.67 -10.42 8.32
CA VAL A 73 7.86 -11.52 7.79
C VAL A 73 6.39 -11.31 8.16
N LEU A 74 5.50 -11.39 7.16
CA LEU A 74 4.07 -11.58 7.41
C LEU A 74 3.77 -13.07 7.40
N GLN A 75 3.37 -13.59 8.56
CA GLN A 75 3.03 -15.01 8.72
C GLN A 75 1.63 -15.30 8.17
N ASN A 76 1.36 -16.56 7.87
CA ASN A 76 0.01 -17.02 7.54
C ASN A 76 -1.00 -16.55 8.59
N ASN A 77 -2.18 -16.12 8.14
CA ASN A 77 -3.31 -15.76 8.98
C ASN A 77 -3.11 -14.53 9.87
N THR A 78 -2.02 -13.76 9.68
CA THR A 78 -1.71 -12.53 10.44
C THR A 78 -2.90 -11.57 10.55
N PHE A 79 -3.68 -11.41 9.47
CA PHE A 79 -4.81 -10.50 9.42
C PHE A 79 -6.17 -11.20 9.26
N GLU A 80 -6.26 -12.50 9.49
CA GLU A 80 -7.45 -13.32 9.18
C GLU A 80 -8.74 -12.80 9.81
N ASN A 81 -8.65 -12.26 11.03
CA ASN A 81 -9.80 -11.76 11.78
C ASN A 81 -10.20 -10.31 11.44
N LEU A 82 -9.42 -9.59 10.63
CA LEU A 82 -9.68 -8.20 10.27
C LEU A 82 -10.60 -8.09 9.04
N THR A 83 -11.75 -8.76 9.11
CA THR A 83 -12.68 -8.93 7.99
C THR A 83 -13.37 -7.63 7.52
N ASN A 84 -13.28 -6.57 8.32
CA ASN A 84 -13.76 -5.23 7.98
C ASN A 84 -12.70 -4.30 7.41
N LEU A 85 -11.42 -4.71 7.41
CA LEU A 85 -10.32 -3.83 7.06
C LEU A 85 -10.46 -3.32 5.62
N LEU A 86 -10.43 -1.99 5.48
CA LEU A 86 -10.52 -1.24 4.23
C LEU A 86 -9.14 -0.73 3.81
N GLU A 87 -8.32 -0.31 4.76
CA GLU A 87 -6.99 0.25 4.49
C GLU A 87 -5.92 -0.38 5.38
N LEU A 88 -4.81 -0.80 4.75
CA LEU A 88 -3.64 -1.35 5.41
C LEU A 88 -2.37 -0.68 4.90
N ASP A 89 -1.66 0.00 5.80
CA ASP A 89 -0.34 0.56 5.53
C ASP A 89 0.76 -0.24 6.26
N LEU A 90 1.57 -0.93 5.46
CA LEU A 90 2.76 -1.70 5.85
C LEU A 90 4.04 -1.07 5.29
N SER A 91 3.97 0.16 4.79
CA SER A 91 5.11 0.82 4.16
C SER A 91 6.26 1.07 5.15
N HIS A 92 7.47 1.27 4.62
CA HIS A 92 8.66 1.59 5.41
C HIS A 92 8.95 0.54 6.51
N ASN A 93 8.66 -0.73 6.24
CA ASN A 93 9.05 -1.86 7.06
C ASN A 93 10.30 -2.54 6.46
N ARG A 94 10.63 -3.74 6.94
CA ARG A 94 11.77 -4.55 6.47
C ARG A 94 11.30 -5.85 5.83
N LEU A 95 10.08 -5.88 5.29
CA LEU A 95 9.47 -7.11 4.81
C LEU A 95 10.33 -7.74 3.72
N ILE A 96 10.82 -8.94 3.99
CA ILE A 96 11.56 -9.79 3.05
C ILE A 96 10.69 -10.96 2.57
N ARG A 97 9.63 -11.30 3.31
CA ARG A 97 8.73 -12.42 3.00
C ARG A 97 7.29 -12.12 3.42
N ILE A 98 6.35 -12.54 2.57
CA ILE A 98 4.92 -12.58 2.87
C ILE A 98 4.48 -14.02 2.60
N GLU A 99 3.95 -14.69 3.62
CA GLU A 99 3.45 -16.06 3.46
C GLU A 99 2.10 -16.07 2.73
N LEU A 100 1.81 -17.17 2.04
CA LEU A 100 0.69 -17.31 1.10
C LEU A 100 -0.66 -16.84 1.67
N ASN A 101 -0.94 -17.15 2.94
CA ASN A 101 -2.21 -16.83 3.59
C ASN A 101 -2.14 -15.62 4.52
N ALA A 102 -1.10 -14.79 4.44
CA ALA A 102 -0.96 -13.62 5.31
C ALA A 102 -2.13 -12.63 5.18
N PHE A 103 -2.67 -12.48 3.97
CA PHE A 103 -3.81 -11.61 3.67
C PHE A 103 -5.16 -12.33 3.59
N LEU A 104 -5.24 -13.58 4.06
CA LEU A 104 -6.51 -14.29 4.17
C LEU A 104 -7.48 -13.46 5.05
N GLY A 105 -8.77 -13.48 4.74
CA GLY A 105 -9.79 -12.69 5.45
C GLY A 105 -9.96 -11.24 4.96
N LEU A 106 -8.97 -10.67 4.25
CA LEU A 106 -8.98 -9.27 3.80
C LEU A 106 -9.77 -9.00 2.51
N GLY A 107 -10.94 -9.63 2.36
CA GLY A 107 -11.76 -9.55 1.14
C GLY A 107 -12.35 -8.16 0.85
N LYS A 108 -12.48 -7.30 1.86
CA LYS A 108 -12.98 -5.92 1.75
C LYS A 108 -11.88 -4.87 1.57
N LEU A 109 -10.60 -5.26 1.65
CA LEU A 109 -9.49 -4.33 1.60
C LEU A 109 -9.49 -3.58 0.27
N GLN A 110 -9.44 -2.25 0.35
CA GLN A 110 -9.48 -1.34 -0.80
C GLN A 110 -8.11 -0.73 -1.08
N LYS A 111 -7.30 -0.48 -0.04
CA LYS A 111 -5.98 0.12 -0.16
C LYS A 111 -4.94 -0.71 0.59
N LEU A 112 -3.88 -1.07 -0.12
CA LEU A 112 -2.70 -1.73 0.44
C LEU A 112 -1.44 -0.99 0.04
N SER A 113 -0.62 -0.64 1.02
CA SER A 113 0.72 -0.09 0.80
C SER A 113 1.79 -1.03 1.38
N LEU A 114 2.68 -1.49 0.51
CA LEU A 114 3.90 -2.25 0.80
C LEU A 114 5.15 -1.46 0.38
N GLU A 115 5.00 -0.16 0.10
CA GLU A 115 6.10 0.71 -0.32
C GLU A 115 7.30 0.65 0.63
N ALA A 116 8.51 0.81 0.09
CA ALA A 116 9.72 0.94 0.91
C ALA A 116 9.95 -0.27 1.83
N ASN A 117 9.77 -1.48 1.28
CA ASN A 117 10.11 -2.75 1.91
C ASN A 117 11.27 -3.45 1.18
N ARG A 118 11.58 -4.70 1.52
CA ARG A 118 12.71 -5.47 0.97
C ARG A 118 12.24 -6.72 0.21
N LEU A 119 11.04 -6.66 -0.35
CA LEU A 119 10.42 -7.78 -1.03
C LEU A 119 11.17 -8.09 -2.33
N ASN A 120 11.49 -9.36 -2.52
CA ASN A 120 12.08 -9.84 -3.75
C ASN A 120 11.17 -10.84 -4.48
N TYR A 121 10.39 -10.34 -5.44
CA TYR A 121 9.42 -11.14 -6.21
C TYR A 121 10.05 -12.17 -7.14
N THR A 122 11.37 -12.11 -7.40
CA THR A 122 12.06 -13.07 -8.27
C THR A 122 12.54 -14.31 -7.53
N LYS A 123 12.51 -14.31 -6.19
CA LYS A 123 12.85 -15.49 -5.40
C LYS A 123 11.72 -16.52 -5.46
N GLU A 124 12.07 -17.79 -5.61
CA GLU A 124 11.11 -18.91 -5.61
C GLU A 124 10.24 -18.96 -4.35
N SER A 125 10.72 -18.41 -3.24
CA SER A 125 9.97 -18.32 -1.99
C SER A 125 8.79 -17.35 -2.03
N PHE A 126 8.67 -16.50 -3.05
CA PHE A 126 7.59 -15.52 -3.14
C PHE A 126 6.42 -16.07 -3.97
N ASP A 127 5.36 -16.47 -3.28
CA ASP A 127 4.18 -17.02 -3.94
C ASP A 127 3.37 -15.94 -4.65
N THR A 128 3.16 -16.11 -5.96
CA THR A 128 2.35 -15.18 -6.78
C THR A 128 0.88 -15.11 -6.34
N ALA A 129 0.39 -16.07 -5.56
CA ALA A 129 -0.99 -16.09 -5.07
C ALA A 129 -1.23 -15.27 -3.80
N VAL A 130 -0.19 -14.66 -3.21
CA VAL A 130 -0.29 -13.88 -1.95
C VAL A 130 -1.39 -12.81 -1.96
N LEU A 131 -1.62 -12.13 -3.10
CA LEU A 131 -2.63 -11.07 -3.20
C LEU A 131 -4.02 -11.56 -3.64
N ASN A 132 -4.19 -12.85 -3.95
CA ASN A 132 -5.46 -13.40 -4.41
C ASN A 132 -6.66 -13.16 -3.48
N PRO A 133 -6.50 -13.13 -2.14
CA PRO A 133 -7.62 -12.82 -1.24
C PRO A 133 -8.19 -11.40 -1.38
N LEU A 134 -7.41 -10.45 -1.92
CA LEU A 134 -7.73 -9.01 -1.95
C LEU A 134 -8.69 -8.64 -3.09
N LYS A 135 -9.87 -9.25 -3.08
CA LYS A 135 -10.86 -9.17 -4.18
C LYS A 135 -11.43 -7.78 -4.43
N SER A 136 -11.36 -6.88 -3.45
CA SER A 136 -11.91 -5.51 -3.55
C SER A 136 -10.83 -4.44 -3.70
N LEU A 137 -9.58 -4.82 -3.94
CA LEU A 137 -8.46 -3.87 -3.93
C LEU A 137 -8.56 -2.88 -5.09
N LEU A 138 -8.54 -1.60 -4.75
CA LEU A 138 -8.60 -0.47 -5.68
C LEU A 138 -7.22 0.18 -5.87
N VAL A 139 -6.44 0.24 -4.79
CA VAL A 139 -5.14 0.91 -4.75
C VAL A 139 -4.09 -0.05 -4.21
N LEU A 140 -3.04 -0.27 -5.01
CA LEU A 140 -1.86 -1.04 -4.62
C LEU A 140 -0.61 -0.19 -4.77
N ASN A 141 0.20 -0.13 -3.71
CA ASN A 141 1.49 0.54 -3.72
C ASN A 141 2.60 -0.45 -3.33
N VAL A 142 3.48 -0.76 -4.27
CA VAL A 142 4.62 -1.69 -4.12
C VAL A 142 5.94 -1.06 -4.60
N LYS A 143 6.00 0.27 -4.68
CA LYS A 143 7.19 0.97 -5.16
C LYS A 143 8.32 0.99 -4.13
N HIS A 144 9.51 1.36 -4.59
CA HIS A 144 10.70 1.55 -3.77
C HIS A 144 11.07 0.30 -2.98
N GLN A 145 11.08 -0.87 -3.62
CA GLN A 145 11.66 -2.04 -2.98
C GLN A 145 13.20 -1.87 -2.90
N GLU A 146 13.85 -2.49 -1.90
CA GLU A 146 15.32 -2.42 -1.75
C GLU A 146 16.06 -2.95 -2.98
N ILE A 147 15.46 -3.92 -3.67
CA ILE A 147 15.94 -4.41 -4.96
C ILE A 147 14.97 -3.92 -6.02
N LEU A 148 15.50 -3.25 -7.04
CA LEU A 148 14.73 -2.86 -8.21
C LEU A 148 14.22 -4.13 -8.93
N ASN A 149 12.97 -4.49 -8.68
CA ASN A 149 12.30 -5.63 -9.28
C ASN A 149 10.96 -5.21 -9.86
N ILE A 150 10.56 -5.86 -10.95
CA ILE A 150 9.29 -5.60 -11.61
C ILE A 150 8.24 -6.45 -10.91
N LEU A 151 7.13 -5.83 -10.49
CA LEU A 151 5.96 -6.55 -9.99
C LEU A 151 5.46 -7.54 -11.06
N PRO A 152 5.47 -8.86 -10.81
CA PRO A 152 5.00 -9.83 -11.79
C PRO A 152 3.50 -9.67 -12.04
N GLY A 153 3.07 -9.49 -13.29
CA GLY A 153 1.64 -9.32 -13.60
C GLY A 153 0.76 -10.49 -13.15
N LYS A 154 1.32 -11.71 -13.08
CA LYS A 154 0.65 -12.88 -12.51
C LYS A 154 0.19 -12.68 -11.07
N MET A 155 0.96 -11.93 -10.27
CA MET A 155 0.69 -11.68 -8.85
C MET A 155 -0.54 -10.81 -8.62
N ILE A 156 -0.82 -9.92 -9.57
CA ILE A 156 -1.95 -9.00 -9.48
C ILE A 156 -3.13 -9.39 -10.36
N ARG A 157 -3.03 -10.43 -11.20
CA ARG A 157 -4.06 -10.82 -12.19
C ARG A 157 -5.46 -11.05 -11.60
N LYS A 158 -5.55 -11.38 -10.31
CA LYS A 158 -6.83 -11.59 -9.60
C LYS A 158 -7.44 -10.31 -9.01
N LEU A 159 -6.73 -9.18 -9.08
CA LEU A 159 -7.18 -7.88 -8.59
C LEU A 159 -8.03 -7.17 -9.65
N HIS A 160 -9.21 -7.73 -9.92
CA HIS A 160 -10.07 -7.31 -11.05
C HIS A 160 -10.58 -5.87 -10.98
N TYR A 161 -10.59 -5.27 -9.79
CA TYR A 161 -11.02 -3.89 -9.55
C TYR A 161 -9.87 -2.92 -9.32
N LEU A 162 -8.62 -3.35 -9.51
CA LEU A 162 -7.46 -2.48 -9.31
C LEU A 162 -7.53 -1.30 -10.27
N ARG A 163 -7.52 -0.09 -9.72
CA ARG A 163 -7.62 1.18 -10.47
C ARG A 163 -6.32 1.95 -10.47
N ASN A 164 -5.62 1.91 -9.33
CA ASN A 164 -4.44 2.71 -9.10
C ASN A 164 -3.28 1.80 -8.69
N LEU A 165 -2.27 1.70 -9.55
CA LEU A 165 -1.06 0.95 -9.27
C LEU A 165 0.12 1.91 -9.11
N LYS A 166 0.84 1.77 -8.00
CA LYS A 166 2.15 2.41 -7.80
C LYS A 166 3.22 1.32 -7.74
N THR A 167 4.15 1.31 -8.68
CA THR A 167 5.20 0.29 -8.82
C THR A 167 6.47 0.91 -9.39
N ASP A 168 7.61 0.32 -9.09
CA ASP A 168 8.84 0.64 -9.83
C ASP A 168 8.77 0.06 -11.24
N LEU A 169 9.51 0.69 -12.15
CA LEU A 169 9.52 0.36 -13.56
C LEU A 169 10.96 0.12 -14.04
N VAL A 170 11.18 -0.94 -14.81
CA VAL A 170 12.45 -1.18 -15.50
C VAL A 170 12.12 -1.55 -16.92
N SER A 171 12.79 -0.94 -17.90
CA SER A 171 12.65 -1.39 -19.29
C SER A 171 13.21 -2.81 -19.42
N SER A 172 12.40 -3.71 -19.96
CA SER A 172 12.92 -4.97 -20.50
C SER A 172 13.72 -4.71 -21.78
N THR A 173 14.55 -5.67 -22.19
CA THR A 173 15.27 -5.65 -23.48
C THR A 173 14.34 -5.55 -24.69
N GLU A 174 13.06 -5.90 -24.52
CA GLU A 174 12.02 -5.80 -25.56
C GLU A 174 11.35 -4.41 -25.60
N GLY A 175 11.75 -3.49 -24.72
CA GLY A 175 11.16 -2.15 -24.60
C GLY A 175 9.79 -2.14 -23.92
N VAL A 176 9.33 -3.28 -23.38
CA VAL A 176 8.05 -3.45 -22.68
C VAL A 176 8.25 -3.30 -21.17
N ALA A 177 7.46 -2.46 -20.51
CA ALA A 177 7.52 -2.28 -19.06
C ALA A 177 6.65 -3.29 -18.28
N PHE A 178 5.62 -3.87 -18.91
CA PHE A 178 4.65 -4.77 -18.29
C PHE A 178 4.30 -5.96 -19.18
N GLY A 179 4.15 -7.15 -18.59
CA GLY A 179 3.76 -8.35 -19.34
C GLY A 179 2.30 -8.37 -19.81
N LYS A 180 1.96 -9.32 -20.68
CA LYS A 180 0.62 -9.50 -21.26
C LYS A 180 -0.50 -9.69 -20.23
N GLU A 181 -0.18 -10.14 -19.02
CA GLU A 181 -1.12 -10.30 -17.92
C GLU A 181 -1.84 -8.99 -17.57
N PHE A 182 -1.19 -7.85 -17.81
CA PHE A 182 -1.75 -6.53 -17.53
C PHE A 182 -2.91 -6.15 -18.46
N SER A 183 -3.03 -6.81 -19.62
CA SER A 183 -4.15 -6.58 -20.55
C SER A 183 -5.52 -6.91 -19.94
N SER A 184 -5.55 -7.69 -18.86
CA SER A 184 -6.77 -8.08 -18.16
C SER A 184 -7.31 -7.04 -17.18
N PHE A 185 -6.56 -5.96 -16.89
CA PHE A 185 -6.99 -4.94 -15.94
C PHE A 185 -7.85 -3.87 -16.60
N ALA A 186 -9.12 -4.20 -16.81
CA ALA A 186 -10.06 -3.28 -17.44
C ALA A 186 -10.28 -1.96 -16.65
N HIS A 187 -9.99 -1.95 -15.35
CA HIS A 187 -10.22 -0.78 -14.47
C HIS A 187 -8.96 0.02 -14.15
N LEU A 188 -7.78 -0.41 -14.61
CA LEU A 188 -6.52 0.23 -14.27
C LEU A 188 -6.35 1.52 -15.09
N THR A 189 -6.64 2.65 -14.47
CA THR A 189 -6.62 3.97 -15.12
C THR A 189 -5.40 4.80 -14.73
N LEU A 190 -4.82 4.55 -13.55
CA LEU A 190 -3.69 5.31 -13.05
C LEU A 190 -2.50 4.42 -12.73
N LEU A 191 -1.37 4.73 -13.35
CA LEU A 191 -0.06 4.15 -13.05
C LEU A 191 0.89 5.24 -12.57
N LYS A 192 1.45 5.05 -11.37
CA LYS A 192 2.51 5.90 -10.85
C LYS A 192 3.81 5.12 -10.71
N ALA A 193 4.79 5.49 -11.52
CA ALA A 193 6.14 4.99 -11.37
C ALA A 193 6.79 5.60 -10.11
N GLY A 194 7.48 4.75 -9.34
CA GLY A 194 8.38 5.20 -8.28
C GLY A 194 9.76 5.50 -8.84
N THR A 195 10.70 4.57 -8.64
CA THR A 195 11.99 4.58 -9.32
C THR A 195 11.82 3.94 -10.68
N CYS A 196 12.33 4.58 -11.74
CA CYS A 196 12.40 3.89 -13.02
C CYS A 196 13.61 4.17 -13.89
N LYS A 197 14.08 3.12 -14.57
CA LYS A 197 15.10 3.20 -15.62
C LYS A 197 14.48 2.70 -16.91
N LEU A 198 14.09 3.62 -17.78
CA LEU A 198 13.53 3.31 -19.10
C LEU A 198 14.59 3.60 -20.16
N GLU A 199 15.25 2.53 -20.63
CA GLU A 199 16.36 2.65 -21.57
C GLU A 199 15.88 3.01 -22.99
N MET A 200 14.73 2.43 -23.40
CA MET A 200 14.07 2.69 -24.67
C MET A 200 12.55 2.69 -24.47
N GLY A 201 11.95 3.88 -24.36
CA GLY A 201 10.49 4.01 -24.38
C GLY A 201 9.99 4.03 -25.82
N ASN A 202 9.58 2.91 -26.39
CA ASN A 202 8.96 2.87 -27.72
C ASN A 202 7.42 2.85 -27.60
N ASN A 203 6.70 2.86 -28.72
CA ASN A 203 5.24 2.84 -28.69
C ASN A 203 4.64 1.58 -28.02
N ASN A 204 5.44 0.54 -27.79
CA ASN A 204 5.00 -0.71 -27.18
C ASN A 204 5.24 -0.78 -25.67
N THR A 205 5.88 0.23 -25.06
CA THR A 205 6.28 0.19 -23.64
C THR A 205 5.11 -0.08 -22.69
N PHE A 206 3.93 0.41 -23.03
CA PHE A 206 2.70 0.25 -22.25
C PHE A 206 1.58 -0.47 -23.03
N ILE A 207 1.91 -1.24 -24.07
CA ILE A 207 0.91 -1.86 -24.97
C ILE A 207 -0.09 -2.78 -24.25
N TYR A 208 0.30 -3.35 -23.11
CA TYR A 208 -0.55 -4.21 -22.31
C TYR A 208 -1.37 -3.47 -21.24
N LEU A 209 -1.49 -2.14 -21.33
CA LEU A 209 -2.29 -1.31 -20.44
C LEU A 209 -3.36 -0.55 -21.25
N PRO A 210 -4.39 -1.24 -21.76
CA PRO A 210 -5.28 -0.69 -22.78
C PRO A 210 -6.17 0.47 -22.30
N ASN A 211 -6.45 0.55 -20.99
CA ASN A 211 -7.35 1.54 -20.39
C ASN A 211 -6.61 2.55 -19.51
N LEU A 212 -5.29 2.64 -19.64
CA LEU A 212 -4.50 3.58 -18.85
C LEU A 212 -4.78 5.01 -19.30
N GLU A 213 -5.27 5.83 -18.38
CA GLU A 213 -5.60 7.24 -18.63
C GLU A 213 -4.44 8.15 -18.21
N ILE A 214 -3.83 7.84 -17.06
CA ILE A 214 -2.83 8.71 -16.43
C ILE A 214 -1.58 7.90 -16.10
N ILE A 215 -0.44 8.40 -16.54
CA ILE A 215 0.87 7.88 -16.16
C ILE A 215 1.72 8.99 -15.52
N HIS A 216 2.16 8.75 -14.28
CA HIS A 216 3.12 9.61 -13.61
C HIS A 216 4.50 8.94 -13.64
N LEU A 217 5.42 9.52 -14.42
CA LEU A 217 6.81 9.06 -14.57
C LEU A 217 7.80 9.92 -13.75
N SER A 218 7.33 10.55 -12.68
CA SER A 218 8.18 11.35 -11.79
C SER A 218 9.30 10.50 -11.19
N GLY A 219 10.57 10.89 -11.35
CA GLY A 219 11.71 10.12 -10.82
C GLY A 219 12.28 9.08 -11.80
N CYS A 220 11.77 9.02 -13.03
CA CYS A 220 12.29 8.17 -14.08
C CYS A 220 13.54 8.76 -14.77
N THR A 221 14.52 7.91 -15.03
CA THR A 221 15.61 8.21 -15.97
C THR A 221 15.26 7.62 -17.33
N ILE A 222 15.15 8.48 -18.35
CA ILE A 222 14.73 8.08 -19.69
C ILE A 222 15.86 8.44 -20.67
N SER A 223 16.49 7.43 -21.28
CA SER A 223 17.66 7.65 -22.14
C SER A 223 17.32 7.91 -23.61
N GLN A 224 16.28 7.27 -24.16
CA GLN A 224 15.78 7.54 -25.52
C GLN A 224 14.26 7.29 -25.61
N PHE A 225 13.55 8.23 -26.23
CA PHE A 225 12.15 8.04 -26.63
C PHE A 225 12.08 7.60 -28.09
N GLY A 226 11.34 6.53 -28.35
CA GLY A 226 10.92 6.14 -29.69
C GLY A 226 9.99 7.20 -30.30
N LYS A 227 10.02 7.34 -31.62
CA LYS A 227 9.13 8.26 -32.34
C LYS A 227 7.66 7.89 -32.08
N GLY A 228 6.88 8.79 -31.48
CA GLY A 228 5.42 8.65 -31.36
C GLY A 228 4.79 8.99 -30.01
N CYS A 229 5.58 9.23 -28.95
CA CYS A 229 5.02 9.59 -27.65
C CYS A 229 4.75 11.10 -27.53
N ILE A 230 3.50 11.47 -27.20
CA ILE A 230 3.12 12.82 -26.72
C ILE A 230 2.95 12.70 -25.21
N PHE A 231 3.73 13.44 -24.42
CA PHE A 231 3.52 13.57 -22.99
C PHE A 231 3.08 15.00 -22.68
N VAL A 232 2.02 15.11 -21.87
CA VAL A 232 1.67 16.37 -21.21
C VAL A 232 2.45 16.38 -19.90
N THR A 233 3.36 17.36 -19.77
CA THR A 233 4.12 17.64 -18.54
C THR A 233 3.23 18.09 -17.41
#